data_AF-A0A961JDJ2-F1
#
_entry.id   AF-A0A961JDJ2-F1
#
_cell.length_a   1.000
_cell.length_b   1.000
_cell.length_c   1.000
_cell.angle_alpha   90.00
_cell.angle_beta   90.00
_cell.angle_gamma   90.00
#
_symmetry.space_group_name_H-M   'P 1'
#
loop_
_entity.id
_entity.type
_entity.pdbx_description
1 polymer ?
#
loop_
_entity_poly.entity_id
_entity_poly.type
_entity_poly.pdbx_seq_one_letter_code
_entity_poly.pdbx_strand_id
1 'polypeptide(L)'
;MRLAIHILAAIQLAVFGWAVYDTSTSHMDAAGRGMAQGMLVVGGGVLVVLLGLALILARSARWAWLGLVFALVFPALWLVFTF
;
A
#
# COMPACT_ATOMS: atom_id res chain seq x y z
N MET A 1 6.30 -16.52 9.59
CA MET A 1 6.45 -15.05 9.49
C MET A 1 6.74 -14.58 8.07
N ARG A 2 7.77 -15.08 7.37
CA ARG A 2 8.05 -14.72 5.97
C ARG A 2 6.85 -14.86 5.03
N LEU A 3 6.16 -16.01 5.06
CA LEU A 3 4.96 -16.26 4.25
C LEU A 3 3.87 -15.19 4.50
N ALA A 4 3.62 -14.84 5.75
CA ALA A 4 2.64 -13.82 6.13
C ALA A 4 2.99 -12.44 5.54
N ILE A 5 4.27 -12.04 5.55
CA ILE A 5 4.70 -10.77 4.94
C ILE A 5 4.45 -10.77 3.43
N HIS A 6 4.70 -11.89 2.75
CA HIS A 6 4.44 -12.00 1.30
C HIS A 6 2.93 -11.97 0.98
N ILE A 7 2.11 -12.66 1.79
CA ILE A 7 0.65 -12.63 1.64
C ILE A 7 0.12 -11.21 1.86
N LEU A 8 0.57 -10.54 2.92
CA LEU A 8 0.17 -9.15 3.21
C LEU A 8 0.61 -8.19 2.10
N ALA A 9 1.81 -8.36 1.56
CA ALA A 9 2.29 -7.56 0.42
C ALA A 9 1.43 -7.78 -0.84
N ALA A 10 1.06 -9.03 -1.13
CA ALA A 10 0.20 -9.36 -2.26
C ALA A 10 -1.21 -8.78 -2.10
N ILE A 11 -1.80 -8.88 -0.90
CA ILE A 11 -3.11 -8.27 -0.60
C ILE A 11 -3.04 -6.76 -0.78
N GLN A 12 -2.00 -6.10 -0.29
CA GLN A 12 -1.84 -4.65 -0.43
C GLN A 12 -1.73 -4.21 -1.89
N LEU A 13 -0.97 -4.94 -2.70
CA LEU A 13 -0.90 -4.71 -4.14
C LEU A 13 -2.27 -4.89 -4.82
N ALA A 14 -3.04 -5.90 -4.42
CA ALA A 14 -4.37 -6.14 -4.98
C ALA A 14 -5.36 -5.02 -4.59
N VAL A 15 -5.35 -4.57 -3.34
CA VAL A 15 -6.21 -3.46 -2.87
C VAL A 15 -5.81 -2.14 -3.54
N PHE A 16 -4.51 -1.87 -3.68
CA PHE A 16 -4.04 -0.69 -4.39
C PHE A 16 -4.42 -0.73 -5.88
N GLY A 17 -4.24 -1.86 -6.54
CA GLY A 17 -4.66 -2.06 -7.93
C GLY A 17 -6.16 -1.89 -8.11
N TRP A 18 -6.97 -2.38 -7.16
CA TRP A 18 -8.41 -2.15 -7.13
C TRP A 18 -8.76 -0.66 -6.99
N ALA A 19 -8.11 0.06 -6.07
CA ALA A 19 -8.34 1.49 -5.88
C ALA A 19 -7.97 2.32 -7.12
N VAL A 20 -6.89 1.94 -7.82
CA VAL A 20 -6.50 2.55 -9.10
C VAL A 20 -7.56 2.28 -10.17
N TYR A 21 -8.02 1.03 -10.29
CA TYR A 21 -9.07 0.66 -11.23
C TYR A 21 -10.35 1.46 -10.96
N ASP A 22 -10.85 1.45 -9.73
CA ASP A 22 -12.07 2.15 -9.33
C ASP A 22 -11.98 3.67 -9.59
N THR A 23 -10.84 4.29 -9.25
CA THR A 23 -10.60 5.72 -9.53
C THR A 23 -10.52 6.01 -11.03
N SER A 24 -10.03 5.07 -11.84
CA SER A 24 -9.94 5.24 -13.30
C SER A 24 -11.29 5.07 -14.01
N THR A 25 -12.17 4.23 -13.48
CA THR A 25 -13.47 3.89 -14.07
C THR A 25 -14.65 4.67 -13.49
N SER A 26 -14.48 5.29 -12.33
CA SER A 26 -15.55 6.06 -11.67
C SER A 26 -15.91 7.33 -12.46
N HIS A 27 -17.22 7.63 -12.49
CA HIS A 27 -17.74 8.85 -13.09
C HIS A 27 -17.55 10.03 -12.12
N MET A 28 -16.32 10.53 -12.06
CA MET A 28 -15.93 11.74 -11.34
C MET A 28 -15.75 12.92 -12.29
N ASP A 29 -16.06 14.12 -11.83
CA ASP A 29 -15.68 15.37 -12.47
C ASP A 29 -14.15 15.49 -12.58
N ALA A 30 -13.66 16.26 -13.55
CA ALA A 30 -12.25 16.31 -13.88
C ALA A 30 -11.35 16.76 -12.71
N ALA A 31 -11.85 17.67 -11.86
CA ALA A 31 -11.16 18.13 -10.68
C ALA A 31 -11.08 17.03 -9.61
N GLY A 32 -12.20 16.38 -9.28
CA GLY A 32 -12.23 15.26 -8.35
C GLY A 32 -11.34 14.10 -8.77
N ARG A 33 -11.33 13.76 -10.07
CA ARG A 33 -10.49 12.69 -10.62
C ARG A 33 -9.00 13.01 -10.54
N GLY A 34 -8.63 14.26 -10.81
CA GLY A 34 -7.24 14.73 -10.70
C GLY A 34 -6.71 14.65 -9.28
N MET A 35 -7.51 15.04 -8.27
CA MET A 35 -7.14 14.92 -6.87
C MET A 35 -6.99 13.46 -6.43
N ALA A 36 -7.94 12.59 -6.81
CA ALA A 36 -7.90 11.18 -6.48
C ALA A 36 -6.68 10.47 -7.12
N GLN A 37 -6.36 10.77 -8.38
CA GLN A 37 -5.15 10.25 -9.03
C GLN A 37 -3.88 10.76 -8.36
N GLY A 38 -3.83 12.04 -7.95
CA GLY A 38 -2.70 12.58 -7.19
C GLY A 38 -2.46 11.84 -5.88
N MET A 39 -3.53 11.55 -5.12
CA MET A 39 -3.47 10.73 -3.91
C MET A 39 -3.02 9.29 -4.19
N LEU A 40 -3.48 8.66 -5.28
CA LEU A 40 -3.03 7.33 -5.68
C LEU A 40 -1.53 7.31 -6.02
N VAL A 41 -1.01 8.35 -6.67
CA VAL A 41 0.43 8.45 -6.98
C VAL A 41 1.26 8.57 -5.70
N VAL A 42 0.84 9.43 -4.76
CA VAL A 42 1.52 9.59 -3.47
C VAL A 42 1.43 8.30 -2.64
N GLY A 43 0.23 7.75 -2.49
CA GLY A 43 -0.02 6.50 -1.76
C GLY A 43 0.73 5.31 -2.36
N GLY A 44 0.78 5.21 -3.70
CA GLY A 44 1.54 4.19 -4.42
C GLY A 44 3.05 4.32 -4.21
N GLY A 45 3.59 5.53 -4.18
CA GLY A 45 4.99 5.77 -3.85
C GLY A 45 5.35 5.29 -2.44
N VAL A 46 4.50 5.63 -1.46
CA VAL A 46 4.68 5.18 -0.07
C VAL A 46 4.55 3.66 0.03
N LEU A 47 3.62 3.04 -0.72
CA LEU A 47 3.42 1.59 -0.80
C LEU A 47 4.68 0.87 -1.26
N VAL A 48 5.28 1.34 -2.35
CA VAL A 48 6.50 0.74 -2.90
C VAL A 48 7.65 0.79 -1.89
N VAL A 49 7.84 1.94 -1.23
CA VAL A 49 8.91 2.10 -0.22
C VAL A 49 8.71 1.17 0.97
N LEU A 50 7.49 1.14 1.54
CA LEU A 50 7.20 0.34 2.72
C LEU A 50 7.18 -1.17 2.43
N LEU A 51 6.62 -1.60 1.30
CA LEU A 51 6.69 -3.00 0.86
C LEU A 51 8.13 -3.43 0.54
N GLY A 52 8.91 -2.57 -0.11
CA GLY A 52 10.33 -2.83 -0.38
C GLY A 52 11.11 -3.07 0.91
N LEU A 53 10.95 -2.19 1.89
CA LEU A 53 11.52 -2.36 3.23
C LEU A 53 11.04 -3.64 3.91
N ALA A 54 9.73 -3.92 3.90
CA ALA A 54 9.16 -5.11 4.52
C ALA A 54 9.72 -6.42 3.91
N LEU A 55 9.88 -6.47 2.59
CA LEU A 55 10.44 -7.62 1.88
C LEU A 55 11.95 -7.80 2.15
N ILE A 56 12.71 -6.70 2.24
CA ILE A 56 14.12 -6.74 2.63
C ILE A 56 14.26 -7.26 4.06
N LEU A 57 13.47 -6.71 5.00
CA LEU A 57 13.49 -7.10 6.41
C LEU A 57 13.00 -8.54 6.62
N ALA A 58 12.06 -9.02 5.81
CA ALA A 58 11.59 -10.41 5.84
C ALA A 58 12.74 -11.41 5.59
N ARG A 59 13.83 -11.01 4.92
CA ARG A 59 14.99 -11.89 4.74
C ARG A 59 15.79 -12.11 6.03
N SER A 60 15.65 -11.29 7.06
CA SER A 60 16.37 -11.48 8.32
C SER A 60 15.47 -12.04 9.41
N ALA A 61 15.82 -13.21 9.98
CA ALA A 61 15.03 -13.84 11.04
C ALA A 61 14.95 -12.98 12.32
N ARG A 62 15.97 -12.16 12.58
CA ARG A 62 16.03 -11.25 13.74
C ARG A 62 15.15 -10.00 13.59
N TRP A 63 14.82 -9.61 12.35
CA TRP A 63 14.11 -8.37 12.03
C TRP A 63 12.77 -8.61 11.33
N ALA A 64 12.35 -9.87 11.18
CA ALA A 64 11.09 -10.24 10.54
C ALA A 64 9.86 -9.66 11.24
N TRP A 65 9.93 -9.39 12.55
CA TRP A 65 8.86 -8.74 13.30
C TRP A 65 8.66 -7.28 12.86
N LEU A 66 9.74 -6.54 12.57
CA LEU A 66 9.68 -5.19 12.00
C LEU A 66 9.08 -5.23 10.59
N GLY A 67 9.43 -6.22 9.77
CA GLY A 67 8.80 -6.43 8.47
C GLY A 67 7.28 -6.66 8.56
N LEU A 68 6.82 -7.36 9.60
CA LEU A 68 5.40 -7.53 9.93
C LEU A 68 4.75 -6.20 10.34
N VAL A 69 5.41 -5.40 11.16
CA VAL A 69 4.94 -4.06 11.55
C VAL A 69 4.81 -3.16 10.32
N PHE A 70 5.81 -3.09 9.44
CA PHE A 70 5.74 -2.29 8.22
C PHE A 70 4.64 -2.76 7.27
N ALA A 71 4.43 -4.07 7.14
CA ALA A 71 3.32 -4.60 6.35
C ALA A 71 1.95 -4.29 6.98
N LEU A 72 1.85 -4.19 8.33
CA LEU A 72 0.59 -3.92 9.03
C LEU A 72 0.29 -2.43 9.21
N VAL A 73 1.30 -1.57 9.20
CA VAL A 73 1.15 -0.12 9.37
C VAL A 73 0.61 0.54 8.10
N PHE A 74 0.80 -0.08 6.94
CA PHE A 74 0.35 0.47 5.66
C PHE A 74 -1.17 0.71 5.56
N PRO A 75 -2.05 -0.26 5.88
CA PRO A 75 -3.50 -0.01 5.88
C PRO A 75 -3.91 1.10 6.86
N ALA A 76 -3.24 1.21 8.01
CA ALA A 76 -3.52 2.23 9.00
C ALA A 76 -3.07 3.63 8.55
N LEU A 77 -1.90 3.76 7.93
CA LEU A 77 -1.43 5.02 7.35
C LEU A 77 -2.31 5.45 6.18
N TRP A 78 -2.69 4.52 5.30
CA TRP A 78 -3.56 4.84 4.19
C TRP A 78 -4.91 5.37 4.68
N LEU A 79 -5.55 4.69 5.63
CA LEU A 79 -6.78 5.16 6.28
C LEU A 79 -6.61 6.59 6.82
N VAL A 80 -5.55 6.89 7.57
CA VAL A 80 -5.31 8.23 8.14
C VAL A 80 -5.14 9.34 7.09
N PHE A 81 -4.62 9.03 5.90
CA PHE A 81 -4.41 10.01 4.84
C PHE A 81 -5.56 10.14 3.83
N THR A 82 -6.57 9.27 3.88
CA THR A 82 -7.75 9.31 2.99
C THR A 82 -9.04 9.83 3.64
N PHE A 83 -8.99 10.32 4.89
CA PHE A 83 -10.11 10.98 5.58
C PHE A 83 -9.85 12.48 5.81
#